data_AF-A0A521TTZ5-F1
#
_entry.id   AF-A0A521TTZ5-F1
#
_cell.length_a   1.000
_cell.length_b   1.000
_cell.length_c   1.000
_cell.angle_alpha   90.00
_cell.angle_beta   90.00
_cell.angle_gamma   90.00
#
_symmetry.space_group_name_H-M   'P 1'
#
loop_
_entity.id
_entity.type
_entity.pdbx_description
1 polymer ?
#
loop_
_entity_poly.entity_id
_entity_poly.type
_entity_poly.pdbx_seq_one_letter_code
_entity_poly.pdbx_strand_id
1 'polypeptide(L)'
;HGQQGHPEEALAAYAEVVRRFGDRPEAAIAEQVAKALVNAGITHGQQGHPEEALAAYAEVVRRFGDRPEAAIAEQVATALVARMVVLEDVSLTGQVEDLTREMEAIAQANSAIRTALNEVLNAMRSAE
;
A
#
# COMPACT_ATOMS: atom_id res chain seq x y z
N HIS A 1 -26.35 -17.00 -0.51
CA HIS A 1 -25.02 -17.59 -0.80
C HIS A 1 -23.99 -16.69 -0.15
N GLY A 2 -23.41 -17.15 0.96
CA GLY A 2 -22.68 -16.32 1.93
C GLY A 2 -21.36 -15.80 1.39
N GLN A 3 -21.23 -14.48 1.32
CA GLN A 3 -19.94 -13.80 1.18
C GLN A 3 -19.26 -13.75 2.55
N GLN A 4 -18.87 -14.92 3.06
CA GLN A 4 -17.83 -14.99 4.08
C GLN A 4 -16.55 -15.31 3.33
N GLY A 5 -16.02 -14.29 2.64
CA GLY A 5 -14.65 -14.38 2.14
C GLY A 5 -13.77 -14.43 3.36
N HIS A 6 -13.27 -15.61 3.71
CA HIS A 6 -12.39 -15.76 4.86
C HIS A 6 -11.15 -14.90 4.59
N PRO A 7 -10.93 -13.84 5.37
CA PRO A 7 -9.83 -12.92 5.12
C PRO A 7 -8.47 -13.65 5.14
N GLU A 8 -8.39 -14.78 5.85
CA GLU A 8 -7.24 -15.71 5.83
C GLU A 8 -7.00 -16.35 4.45
N GLU A 9 -8.04 -16.73 3.72
CA GLU A 9 -7.91 -17.26 2.35
C GLU A 9 -7.46 -16.17 1.38
N ALA A 10 -7.95 -14.93 1.55
CA ALA A 10 -7.51 -13.79 0.76
C ALA A 10 -6.03 -13.47 1.00
N LEU A 11 -5.61 -13.44 2.28
CA LEU A 11 -4.20 -13.26 2.66
C LEU A 11 -3.32 -14.37 2.11
N ALA A 12 -3.76 -15.63 2.15
CA ALA A 12 -3.03 -16.75 1.56
C ALA A 12 -2.88 -16.60 0.04
N ALA A 13 -3.92 -16.16 -0.66
CA ALA A 13 -3.87 -15.90 -2.09
C ALA A 13 -2.89 -14.74 -2.43
N TYR A 14 -2.90 -13.66 -1.64
CA TYR A 14 -1.96 -12.55 -1.79
C TYR A 14 -0.52 -12.99 -1.54
N ALA A 15 -0.28 -13.76 -0.48
CA ALA A 15 1.04 -14.32 -0.18
C ALA A 15 1.56 -15.21 -1.30
N GLU A 16 0.70 -16.03 -1.91
CA GLU A 16 1.11 -16.88 -3.04
C GLU A 16 1.44 -16.07 -4.29
N VAL A 17 0.70 -14.99 -4.57
CA VAL A 17 1.04 -14.05 -5.67
C VAL A 17 2.41 -13.43 -5.42
N VAL A 18 2.65 -12.89 -4.23
CA VAL A 18 3.94 -12.29 -3.86
C VAL A 18 5.07 -13.31 -3.94
N ARG A 19 4.86 -14.55 -3.47
CA ARG A 19 5.87 -15.62 -3.49
C ARG A 19 6.20 -16.08 -4.90
N ARG A 20 5.20 -16.24 -5.76
CA ARG A 20 5.36 -16.79 -7.11
C ARG A 20 5.87 -15.75 -8.12
N PHE A 21 5.57 -14.49 -7.87
CA PHE A 21 5.73 -13.41 -8.84
C PHE A 21 6.52 -12.19 -8.32
N GLY A 22 6.94 -12.18 -7.05
CA GLY A 22 7.51 -11.00 -6.40
C GLY A 22 8.86 -10.48 -6.94
N ASP A 23 9.59 -11.28 -7.72
CA ASP A 23 10.88 -10.92 -8.35
C ASP A 23 10.76 -10.70 -9.87
N ARG A 24 9.55 -10.75 -10.41
CA ARG A 24 9.31 -10.64 -11.86
C ARG A 24 9.38 -9.16 -12.28
N PRO A 25 10.25 -8.78 -13.24
CA PRO A 25 10.40 -7.38 -13.66
C PRO A 25 9.20 -6.86 -14.47
N GLU A 26 8.33 -7.73 -14.96
CA GLU A 26 7.18 -7.40 -15.80
C GLU A 26 6.19 -6.47 -15.07
N ALA A 27 5.93 -5.30 -15.65
CA ALA A 27 5.09 -4.25 -15.04
C ALA A 27 3.69 -4.76 -14.64
N ALA A 28 3.04 -5.56 -15.49
CA ALA A 28 1.73 -6.13 -15.20
C ALA A 28 1.76 -7.08 -13.99
N ILE A 29 2.88 -7.80 -13.79
CA ILE A 29 3.04 -8.69 -12.65
C ILE A 29 3.32 -7.88 -11.38
N ALA A 30 4.22 -6.89 -11.48
CA ALA A 30 4.52 -5.97 -10.38
C ALA A 30 3.28 -5.23 -9.87
N GLU A 31 2.38 -4.80 -10.77
CA GLU A 31 1.09 -4.20 -10.43
C GLU A 31 0.22 -5.17 -9.60
N GLN A 32 0.08 -6.42 -10.03
CA GLN A 32 -0.71 -7.41 -9.29
C GLN A 32 -0.11 -7.72 -7.91
N VAL A 33 1.22 -7.77 -7.82
CA VAL A 33 1.92 -7.96 -6.54
C VAL A 33 1.71 -6.75 -5.62
N ALA A 34 1.84 -5.52 -6.12
CA ALA A 34 1.60 -4.30 -5.36
C ALA A 34 0.15 -4.24 -4.83
N LYS A 35 -0.83 -4.53 -5.70
CA LYS A 35 -2.24 -4.58 -5.33
C LYS A 35 -2.55 -5.65 -4.29
N ALA A 36 -1.95 -6.83 -4.41
CA ALA A 36 -2.11 -7.90 -3.44
C ALA A 36 -1.59 -7.48 -2.04
N LEU A 37 -0.44 -6.83 -1.98
CA LEU A 37 0.14 -6.33 -0.73
C LEU A 37 -0.70 -5.20 -0.10
N VAL A 38 -1.21 -4.25 -0.90
CA VAL A 38 -2.12 -3.21 -0.42
C VAL A 38 -3.38 -3.84 0.18
N ASN A 39 -4.01 -4.77 -0.53
CA ASN A 39 -5.21 -5.44 -0.02
C ASN A 39 -4.93 -6.28 1.23
N ALA A 40 -3.76 -6.91 1.32
CA ALA A 40 -3.33 -7.60 2.53
C ALA A 40 -3.24 -6.63 3.71
N GLY A 41 -2.63 -5.45 3.50
CA GLY A 41 -2.55 -4.42 4.52
C GLY A 41 -3.91 -3.93 4.99
N ILE A 42 -4.85 -3.69 4.07
CA ILE A 42 -6.22 -3.29 4.39
C ILE A 42 -6.93 -4.38 5.21
N THR A 43 -6.78 -5.63 4.79
CA THR A 43 -7.38 -6.79 5.47
C THR A 43 -6.84 -6.92 6.90
N HIS A 44 -5.52 -6.79 7.09
CA HIS A 44 -4.90 -6.81 8.42
C HIS A 44 -5.39 -5.65 9.31
N GLY A 45 -5.48 -4.43 8.75
CA GLY A 45 -6.01 -3.28 9.48
C GLY A 45 -7.46 -3.50 9.94
N GLN A 46 -8.31 -4.06 9.07
CA GLN A 46 -9.70 -4.41 9.40
C GLN A 46 -9.82 -5.52 10.45
N GLN A 47 -8.82 -6.39 10.57
CA GLN A 47 -8.76 -7.44 11.59
C GLN A 47 -8.19 -6.95 12.94
N GLY A 48 -7.77 -5.68 13.04
CA GLY A 48 -7.12 -5.17 14.24
C GLY A 48 -5.66 -5.59 14.38
N HIS A 49 -5.00 -5.88 13.25
CA HIS A 49 -3.58 -6.23 13.16
C HIS A 49 -2.79 -5.09 12.49
N PRO A 50 -2.62 -3.93 13.17
CA PRO A 50 -1.99 -2.75 12.56
C PRO A 50 -0.51 -2.97 12.23
N GLU A 51 0.22 -3.80 12.99
CA GLU A 51 1.62 -4.10 12.72
C GLU A 51 1.80 -4.84 11.39
N GLU A 52 1.01 -5.89 11.15
CA GLU A 52 0.99 -6.59 9.86
C GLU A 52 0.51 -5.70 8.71
N ALA A 53 -0.45 -4.80 8.97
CA ALA A 53 -0.90 -3.84 7.97
C ALA A 53 0.23 -2.90 7.53
N LEU A 54 0.93 -2.30 8.50
CA LEU A 54 2.06 -1.42 8.26
C LEU A 54 3.20 -2.14 7.54
N ALA A 55 3.49 -3.39 7.92
CA ALA A 55 4.51 -4.20 7.25
C ALA A 55 4.18 -4.48 5.78
N ALA A 56 2.91 -4.80 5.47
CA ALA A 56 2.48 -5.04 4.09
C ALA A 56 2.62 -3.79 3.21
N TYR A 57 2.20 -2.62 3.72
CA TYR A 57 2.35 -1.36 3.00
C TYR A 57 3.81 -0.90 2.87
N ALA A 58 4.62 -1.10 3.90
CA ALA A 58 6.06 -0.78 3.84
C ALA A 58 6.75 -1.62 2.75
N GLU A 59 6.32 -2.87 2.57
CA GLU A 59 6.86 -3.72 1.51
C GLU A 59 6.49 -3.24 0.10
N VAL A 60 5.29 -2.68 -0.09
CA VAL A 60 4.90 -2.03 -1.37
C VAL A 60 5.86 -0.90 -1.69
N VAL A 61 6.09 -0.02 -0.72
CA VAL A 61 6.96 1.15 -0.88
C VAL A 61 8.40 0.72 -1.16
N ARG A 62 8.92 -0.23 -0.38
CA ARG A 62 10.29 -0.73 -0.54
C ARG A 62 10.54 -1.39 -1.89
N ARG A 63 9.57 -2.13 -2.43
CA ARG A 63 9.71 -2.83 -3.72
C ARG A 63 9.45 -1.95 -4.93
N PHE A 64 8.54 -0.98 -4.78
CA PHE A 64 7.94 -0.30 -5.93
C PHE A 64 8.07 1.23 -5.89
N GLY A 65 8.70 1.81 -4.86
CA GLY A 65 8.90 3.27 -4.74
C GLY A 65 9.66 3.90 -5.91
N ASP A 66 10.52 3.15 -6.59
CA ASP A 66 11.28 3.64 -7.75
C ASP A 66 10.64 3.31 -9.11
N ARG A 67 9.48 2.63 -9.12
CA ARG A 67 8.84 2.19 -10.36
C ARG A 67 8.09 3.34 -11.04
N PRO A 68 8.40 3.68 -12.30
CA PRO A 68 7.78 4.81 -12.99
C PRO A 68 6.37 4.50 -13.53
N GLU A 69 5.92 3.25 -13.49
CA GLU A 69 4.62 2.85 -14.02
C GLU A 69 3.47 3.43 -13.18
N ALA A 70 2.56 4.17 -13.83
CA ALA A 70 1.44 4.83 -13.17
C ALA A 70 0.56 3.89 -12.35
N ALA A 71 0.27 2.69 -12.86
CA ALA A 71 -0.54 1.70 -12.15
C ALA A 71 0.14 1.22 -10.85
N ILE A 72 1.47 1.11 -10.85
CA ILE A 72 2.24 0.73 -9.67
C ILE A 72 2.33 1.93 -8.71
N ALA A 73 2.57 3.12 -9.25
CA ALA A 73 2.64 4.36 -8.48
C ALA A 73 1.33 4.65 -7.72
N GLU A 74 0.17 4.33 -8.31
CA GLU A 74 -1.13 4.37 -7.64
C GLU A 74 -1.15 3.47 -6.39
N GLN A 75 -0.70 2.23 -6.51
CA GLN A 75 -0.66 1.29 -5.38
C GLN A 75 0.32 1.77 -4.30
N VAL A 76 1.46 2.35 -4.67
CA VAL A 76 2.41 2.94 -3.70
C VAL A 76 1.78 4.13 -2.99
N ALA A 77 1.11 5.03 -3.72
CA ALA A 77 0.41 6.17 -3.14
C ALA A 77 -0.68 5.74 -2.16
N THR A 78 -1.51 4.75 -2.53
CA THR A 78 -2.52 4.17 -1.64
C THR A 78 -1.88 3.54 -0.41
N ALA A 79 -0.79 2.81 -0.55
CA ALA A 79 -0.08 2.20 0.58
C ALA A 79 0.44 3.24 1.57
N LEU A 80 1.04 4.33 1.09
CA LEU A 80 1.56 5.41 1.92
C LEU A 80 0.45 6.12 2.70
N VAL A 81 -0.66 6.44 2.03
CA VAL A 81 -1.84 7.04 2.66
C VAL A 81 -2.47 6.10 3.69
N ALA A 82 -2.63 4.82 3.36
CA ALA A 82 -3.17 3.83 4.27
C ALA A 82 -2.27 3.61 5.50
N ARG A 83 -0.93 3.68 5.35
CA ARG A 83 0.00 3.69 6.49
C ARG A 83 -0.24 4.88 7.40
N MET A 84 -0.42 6.09 6.85
CA MET A 84 -0.70 7.27 7.68
C MET A 84 -1.97 7.07 8.51
N VAL A 85 -3.07 6.62 7.88
CA VAL A 85 -4.34 6.35 8.57
C VAL A 85 -4.16 5.32 9.69
N VAL A 86 -3.44 4.23 9.44
CA VAL A 86 -3.18 3.22 10.47
C VAL A 86 -2.32 3.78 11.60
N LEU A 87 -1.28 4.57 11.30
CA LEU A 87 -0.42 5.18 12.31
C LEU A 87 -1.15 6.22 13.18
N GLU A 88 -2.08 6.97 12.58
CA GLU A 88 -2.96 7.89 13.30
C GLU A 88 -3.91 7.13 14.23
N ASP A 89 -4.48 6.01 13.78
CA ASP A 89 -5.35 5.14 14.59
C ASP A 89 -4.62 4.55 15.80
N VAL A 90 -3.38 4.07 15.61
CA VAL A 90 -2.55 3.56 16.72
C VAL A 90 -1.84 4.67 17.52
N SER A 91 -2.12 5.94 17.23
CA SER A 91 -1.58 7.12 17.92
C SER A 91 -0.05 7.16 18.02
N LEU A 92 0.65 6.59 17.04
CA LEU A 92 2.11 6.56 16.98
C LEU A 92 2.63 7.80 16.25
N THR A 93 2.41 8.97 16.84
CA THR A 93 2.61 10.29 16.21
C THR A 93 4.03 10.51 15.67
N GLY A 94 5.06 9.98 16.34
CA GLY A 94 6.44 10.09 15.88
C GLY A 94 6.74 9.31 14.59
N GLN A 95 5.98 8.26 14.28
CA GLN A 95 6.11 7.51 13.03
C GLN A 95 5.39 8.19 11.87
N VAL A 96 4.37 9.02 12.14
CA VAL A 96 3.66 9.79 11.11
C VAL A 96 4.58 10.83 10.49
N GLU A 97 5.38 11.53 11.30
CA GLU A 97 6.35 12.52 10.81
C GLU A 97 7.45 11.88 9.94
N ASP A 98 7.93 10.70 10.36
CA ASP A 98 8.94 9.94 9.60
C ASP A 98 8.36 9.44 8.26
N LEU A 99 7.14 8.89 8.29
CA LEU A 99 6.42 8.50 7.09
C LEU A 99 6.16 9.69 6.16
N THR A 100 5.81 10.86 6.69
CA THR A 100 5.59 12.07 5.88
C THR A 100 6.87 12.46 5.14
N ARG A 101 8.04 12.40 5.80
CA ARG A 101 9.33 12.61 5.12
C ARG A 101 9.62 11.54 4.07
N GLU A 102 9.37 10.27 4.40
CA GLU A 102 9.54 9.14 3.46
C GLU A 102 8.69 9.37 2.20
N MET A 103 7.42 9.72 2.38
CA MET A 103 6.47 10.05 1.31
C MET A 103 6.97 11.20 0.44
N GLU A 104 7.42 12.29 1.04
CA GLU A 104 7.95 13.43 0.30
C GLU A 104 9.21 13.07 -0.49
N ALA A 105 10.13 12.30 0.10
CA ALA A 105 11.34 11.85 -0.58
C ALA A 105 11.03 10.98 -1.81
N ILE A 106 10.10 10.03 -1.66
CA ILE A 106 9.65 9.17 -2.77
C ILE A 106 8.93 9.98 -3.84
N ALA A 107 8.04 10.90 -3.46
CA ALA A 107 7.33 11.77 -4.39
C ALA A 107 8.28 12.74 -5.14
N GLN A 108 9.38 13.15 -4.51
CA GLN A 108 10.42 13.94 -5.18
C GLN A 108 11.20 13.11 -6.19
N ALA A 109 11.52 11.85 -5.86
CA ALA A 109 12.25 10.94 -6.74
C ALA A 109 11.38 10.42 -7.90
N ASN A 110 10.07 10.29 -7.71
CA ASN A 110 9.17 9.67 -8.66
C ASN A 110 7.92 10.54 -8.91
N SER A 111 7.88 11.19 -10.08
CA SER A 111 6.78 12.06 -10.46
C SER A 111 5.44 11.34 -10.63
N ALA A 112 5.45 10.04 -10.99
CA ALA A 112 4.23 9.27 -11.11
C ALA A 112 3.59 9.05 -9.73
N ILE A 113 4.41 8.71 -8.73
CA ILE A 113 3.96 8.56 -7.33
C ILE A 113 3.44 9.89 -6.78
N ARG A 114 4.12 11.01 -7.08
CA ARG A 114 3.63 12.33 -6.68
C ARG A 114 2.24 12.64 -7.23
N THR A 115 2.02 12.38 -8.52
CA THR A 115 0.71 12.59 -9.15
C THR A 115 -0.35 11.70 -8.49
N ALA A 116 -0.06 10.41 -8.35
CA ALA A 116 -0.96 9.46 -7.72
C ALA A 116 -1.29 9.83 -6.27
N LEU A 117 -0.31 10.27 -5.48
CA LEU A 117 -0.53 10.76 -4.11
C LEU A 117 -1.50 11.94 -4.08
N ASN A 118 -1.33 12.90 -4.99
CA ASN A 118 -2.24 14.04 -5.07
C ASN A 118 -3.66 13.62 -5.45
N GLU A 119 -3.81 12.65 -6.35
CA GLU A 119 -5.11 12.09 -6.74
C GLU A 119 -5.78 11.36 -5.57
N VAL A 120 -5.05 10.50 -4.86
CA VAL A 120 -5.56 9.76 -3.69
C VAL A 120 -5.98 10.72 -2.58
N LEU A 121 -5.14 11.68 -2.22
CA LEU A 121 -5.45 12.68 -1.18
C LEU A 121 -6.65 13.56 -1.57
N ASN A 122 -6.77 13.94 -2.84
CA ASN A 122 -7.90 14.73 -3.31
C ASN A 122 -9.21 13.91 -3.32
N ALA A 123 -9.14 12.63 -3.67
CA ALA A 123 -10.28 11.72 -3.63
C ALA A 123 -10.80 11.53 -2.19
N MET A 124 -9.90 11.39 -1.21
CA MET A 124 -10.29 11.30 0.20
C MET A 124 -10.99 12.57 0.69
N ARG A 125 -10.39 13.75 0.40
CA ARG A 125 -11.01 15.04 0.77
C ARG A 125 -12.37 15.25 0.11
N SER A 126 -12.57 14.71 -1.09
CA SER A 126 -13.84 14.83 -1.82
C SER A 126 -14.91 13.85 -1.33
N ALA A 127 -14.54 12.86 -0.52
CA ALA A 127 -15.45 11.85 0.04
C ALA A 127 -15.95 12.19 1.47
N GLU A 128 -15.38 13.23 2.09
CA GLU A 128 -15.82 13.85 3.36
C GLU A 128 -16.93 14.88 3.14
#